data_AF-A0A844BNF7-F1
#
_entry.id   AF-A0A844BNF7-F1
#
_cell.length_a   1.000
_cell.length_b   1.000
_cell.length_c   1.000
_cell.angle_alpha   90.00
_cell.angle_beta   90.00
_cell.angle_gamma   90.00
#
_symmetry.space_group_name_H-M   'P 1'
#
loop_
_entity.id
_entity.type
_entity.pdbx_description
1 polymer ?
#
loop_
_entity_poly.entity_id
_entity_poly.type
_entity_poly.pdbx_seq_one_letter_code
_entity_poly.pdbx_strand_id
1 'polypeptide(L)'
;MTGELPLTVQVPAEDWAYAQRRIAFMEALLLRVVRERRQLQEWFTAAELAEQRLPGLPGTRAAITRKARRENWLCLPVKRQDRRSVAYHVSALPPRAFDALIARILDLPALDAGSFAIADLPKPQGVAEPVPDNTAPPWVLPLMRILRNEAHGDLSLAWRTLPDHLAPGTVLPDVHEAARILLRLGLA
;
A
#
# COMPACT_ATOMS: atom_id res chain seq x y z
N MET A 1 -21.18 -27.95 13.48
CA MET A 1 -21.45 -27.01 12.37
C MET A 1 -20.32 -26.00 12.30
N THR A 2 -19.25 -26.32 11.58
CA THR A 2 -18.18 -25.36 11.24
C THR A 2 -18.68 -24.53 10.07
N GLY A 3 -19.45 -23.49 10.37
CA GLY A 3 -19.87 -22.52 9.37
C GLY A 3 -18.65 -21.70 8.96
N GLU A 4 -18.20 -21.87 7.72
CA GLU A 4 -17.24 -20.95 7.11
C GLU A 4 -17.87 -19.56 7.08
N LEU A 5 -17.33 -18.64 7.89
CA LEU A 5 -17.68 -17.23 7.79
C LEU A 5 -16.92 -16.68 6.58
N PRO A 6 -17.60 -16.23 5.51
CA PRO A 6 -16.92 -15.58 4.39
C PRO A 6 -16.39 -14.22 4.88
N LEU A 7 -15.11 -14.17 5.23
CA LEU A 7 -14.42 -12.96 5.72
C LEU A 7 -14.05 -11.97 4.59
N THR A 8 -14.48 -12.24 3.36
CA THR A 8 -14.15 -11.40 2.19
C THR A 8 -15.42 -10.86 1.54
N VAL A 9 -15.44 -9.55 1.31
CA VAL A 9 -16.50 -8.87 0.55
C VAL A 9 -15.89 -8.35 -0.76
N GLN A 10 -16.57 -8.62 -1.87
CA GLN A 10 -16.20 -8.05 -3.17
C GLN A 10 -16.80 -6.65 -3.29
N VAL A 11 -15.96 -5.65 -3.55
CA VAL A 11 -16.38 -4.25 -3.72
C VAL A 11 -15.90 -3.76 -5.09
N PRO A 12 -16.75 -3.09 -5.88
CA PRO A 12 -16.33 -2.49 -7.14
C PRO A 12 -15.15 -1.52 -6.93
N ALA A 13 -14.19 -1.51 -7.84
CA ALA A 13 -12.99 -0.68 -7.73
C ALA A 13 -13.32 0.82 -7.64
N GLU A 14 -14.38 1.28 -8.31
CA GLU A 14 -14.82 2.68 -8.27
C GLU A 14 -15.35 3.07 -6.90
N ASP A 15 -16.16 2.21 -6.27
CA ASP A 15 -16.70 2.44 -4.93
C ASP A 15 -15.57 2.44 -3.89
N TRP A 16 -14.61 1.52 -4.03
CA TRP A 16 -13.43 1.49 -3.19
C TRP A 16 -12.57 2.75 -3.34
N ALA A 17 -12.32 3.18 -4.59
CA ALA A 17 -11.56 4.41 -4.85
C ALA A 17 -12.27 5.66 -4.31
N TYR A 18 -13.60 5.71 -4.44
CA TYR A 18 -14.43 6.76 -3.83
C TYR A 18 -14.27 6.78 -2.31
N ALA A 19 -14.41 5.62 -1.65
CA ALA A 19 -14.29 5.50 -0.19
C ALA A 19 -12.90 5.91 0.29
N GLN A 20 -11.84 5.43 -0.36
CA GLN A 20 -10.45 5.77 -0.04
C GLN A 20 -10.19 7.28 -0.16
N ARG A 21 -10.61 7.91 -1.27
CA ARG A 21 -10.47 9.36 -1.44
C ARG A 21 -11.24 10.14 -0.39
N ARG A 22 -12.46 9.70 -0.07
CA ARG A 22 -13.28 10.37 0.94
C ARG A 22 -12.66 10.25 2.34
N ILE A 23 -12.13 9.08 2.70
CA ILE A 23 -11.42 8.87 3.98
C ILE A 23 -10.21 9.80 4.07
N ALA A 24 -9.33 9.79 3.07
CA ALA A 24 -8.13 10.66 3.07
C ALA A 24 -8.50 12.15 3.18
N PHE A 25 -9.56 12.58 2.50
CA PHE A 25 -10.06 13.95 2.60
C PHE A 25 -10.59 14.27 4.01
N MET A 26 -11.37 13.36 4.59
CA MET A 26 -11.92 13.54 5.94
C MET A 26 -10.82 13.54 7.00
N GLU A 27 -9.79 12.70 6.87
CA GLU A 27 -8.62 12.72 7.77
C GLU A 27 -7.90 14.07 7.71
N ALA A 28 -7.65 14.58 6.50
CA ALA A 28 -7.03 15.90 6.32
C ALA A 28 -7.90 17.02 6.91
N LEU A 29 -9.21 16.97 6.66
CA LEU A 29 -10.15 17.93 7.24
C LEU A 29 -10.22 17.83 8.77
N LEU A 30 -10.24 16.64 9.36
CA LEU A 30 -10.25 16.47 10.81
C LEU A 30 -9.01 17.11 11.45
N LEU A 31 -7.83 16.87 10.89
CA LEU A 31 -6.60 17.53 11.33
C LEU A 31 -6.74 19.07 11.29
N ARG A 32 -7.35 19.60 10.23
CA ARG A 32 -7.60 21.04 10.10
C ARG A 32 -8.66 21.56 11.09
N VAL A 33 -9.77 20.86 11.30
CA VAL A 33 -10.83 21.28 12.22
C VAL A 33 -10.33 21.28 13.67
N VAL A 34 -9.54 20.28 14.06
CA VAL A 34 -8.92 20.22 15.40
C VAL A 34 -7.96 21.39 15.60
N ARG A 35 -7.21 21.79 14.55
CA ARG A 35 -6.28 22.94 14.62
C ARG A 35 -6.97 24.31 14.56
N GLU A 36 -7.95 24.49 13.68
CA GLU A 36 -8.47 25.81 13.29
C GLU A 36 -9.96 26.04 13.61
N ARG A 37 -10.67 25.05 14.17
CA ARG A 37 -12.13 25.08 14.43
C ARG A 37 -12.98 25.50 13.21
N ARG A 38 -12.52 25.18 12.00
CA ARG A 38 -13.26 25.47 10.75
C ARG A 38 -14.29 24.39 10.42
N GLN A 39 -15.21 24.69 9.51
CA GLN A 39 -16.26 23.76 9.07
C GLN A 39 -15.73 22.75 8.04
N LEU A 40 -16.34 21.55 8.04
CA LEU A 40 -16.10 20.50 7.05
C LEU A 40 -16.87 20.82 5.76
N GLN A 41 -16.16 21.03 4.64
CA GLN A 41 -16.77 21.26 3.33
C GLN A 41 -16.30 20.21 2.32
N GLU A 42 -17.19 19.27 1.95
CA GLU A 42 -16.92 18.22 0.94
C GLU A 42 -17.37 18.60 -0.48
N TRP A 43 -18.23 19.62 -0.61
CA TRP A 43 -18.88 20.01 -1.86
C TRP A 43 -18.41 21.40 -2.30
N PHE A 44 -17.93 21.49 -3.53
CA PHE A 44 -17.38 22.72 -4.12
C PHE A 44 -18.08 23.07 -5.42
N THR A 45 -18.48 24.33 -5.56
CA THR A 45 -19.01 24.87 -6.81
C THR A 45 -17.89 25.03 -7.85
N ALA A 46 -18.25 25.04 -9.13
CA ALA A 46 -17.27 25.31 -10.20
C ALA A 46 -16.61 26.71 -10.09
N ALA A 47 -17.24 27.66 -9.40
CA ALA A 47 -16.64 28.97 -9.14
C ALA A 47 -15.53 28.86 -8.09
N GLU A 48 -15.82 28.22 -6.95
CA GLU A 48 -14.84 27.98 -5.88
C GLU A 48 -13.65 27.16 -6.40
N LEU A 49 -13.89 26.11 -7.20
CA LEU A 49 -12.81 25.32 -7.80
C LEU A 49 -11.93 26.13 -8.75
N ALA A 50 -12.51 27.09 -9.50
CA ALA A 50 -11.74 27.98 -10.37
C ALA A 50 -10.88 28.97 -9.55
N GLU A 51 -11.42 29.48 -8.46
CA GLU A 51 -10.70 30.38 -7.54
C GLU A 51 -9.52 29.68 -6.86
N GLN A 52 -9.66 28.38 -6.55
CA GLN A 52 -8.59 27.61 -5.95
C GLN A 52 -7.39 27.36 -6.88
N ARG A 53 -7.57 27.48 -8.20
CA ARG A 53 -6.52 27.31 -9.23
C ARG A 53 -5.72 26.01 -9.05
N LEU A 54 -6.43 24.91 -8.80
CA LEU A 54 -5.80 23.61 -8.56
C LEU A 54 -5.14 23.07 -9.85
N PRO A 55 -3.97 22.43 -9.75
CA PRO A 55 -3.30 21.83 -10.91
C PRO A 55 -4.16 20.73 -11.54
N GLY A 56 -4.19 20.68 -12.86
CA GLY A 56 -5.01 19.73 -13.61
C GLY A 56 -6.51 20.09 -13.72
N LEU A 57 -6.96 21.19 -13.09
CA LEU A 57 -8.27 21.79 -13.36
C LEU A 57 -8.16 22.95 -14.36
N PRO A 58 -9.17 23.11 -15.24
CA PRO A 58 -9.30 24.33 -16.02
C PRO A 58 -9.48 25.56 -15.11
N GLY A 59 -8.85 26.68 -15.45
CA GLY A 59 -8.94 27.91 -14.64
C GLY A 59 -10.26 28.68 -14.74
N THR A 60 -11.26 28.20 -15.48
CA THR A 60 -12.54 28.89 -15.66
C THR A 60 -13.73 28.01 -15.27
N ARG A 61 -14.74 28.62 -14.66
CA ARG A 61 -15.99 27.95 -14.23
C ARG A 61 -16.61 27.12 -15.35
N ALA A 62 -16.74 27.69 -16.55
CA ALA A 62 -17.37 27.03 -17.69
C ALA A 62 -16.59 25.78 -18.14
N ALA A 63 -15.26 25.86 -18.15
CA ALA A 63 -14.42 24.73 -18.52
C ALA A 63 -14.44 23.61 -17.47
N ILE A 64 -14.50 23.96 -16.17
CA ILE A 64 -14.71 22.99 -15.09
C ILE A 64 -16.05 22.28 -15.25
N THR A 65 -17.16 23.00 -15.48
CA THR A 65 -18.47 22.37 -15.70
C THR A 65 -18.47 21.43 -16.90
N ARG A 66 -17.80 21.79 -18.01
CA ARG A 66 -17.67 20.89 -19.17
C ARG A 66 -16.88 19.63 -18.83
N LYS A 67 -15.74 19.77 -18.13
CA LYS A 67 -14.92 18.64 -17.69
C LYS A 67 -15.70 17.73 -16.75
N ALA A 68 -16.39 18.30 -15.76
CA ALA A 68 -17.22 17.57 -14.81
C ALA A 68 -18.35 16.78 -15.48
N ARG A 69 -18.99 17.34 -16.52
CA ARG A 69 -19.99 16.61 -17.31
C ARG A 69 -19.37 15.48 -18.13
N ARG A 70 -18.23 15.73 -18.77
CA ARG A 70 -17.52 14.72 -19.57
C ARG A 70 -17.05 13.54 -18.73
N GLU A 71 -16.65 13.81 -17.50
CA GLU A 71 -16.13 12.83 -16.54
C GLU A 71 -17.19 12.38 -15.52
N ASN A 72 -18.47 12.73 -15.73
CA ASN A 72 -19.61 12.35 -14.89
C ASN A 72 -19.39 12.55 -13.38
N TRP A 73 -18.86 13.70 -12.99
CA TRP A 73 -18.59 13.97 -11.58
C TRP A 73 -19.86 13.97 -10.73
N LEU A 74 -19.75 13.39 -9.53
CA LEU A 74 -20.78 13.46 -8.50
C LEU A 74 -21.13 14.92 -8.22
N CYS A 75 -22.41 15.24 -8.35
CA CYS A 75 -22.89 16.60 -8.25
C CYS A 75 -24.17 16.73 -7.42
N LEU A 76 -24.32 17.87 -6.74
CA LEU A 76 -25.44 18.20 -5.89
C LEU A 76 -25.99 19.58 -6.29
N PRO A 77 -27.31 19.72 -6.54
CA PRO A 77 -27.91 21.03 -6.75
C PRO A 77 -27.88 21.84 -5.44
N VAL A 78 -27.33 23.04 -5.50
CA VAL A 78 -27.24 23.98 -4.38
C VAL A 78 -27.90 25.30 -4.74
N LYS A 79 -28.75 25.80 -3.84
CA LYS A 79 -29.42 27.10 -3.96
C LYS A 79 -28.56 28.15 -3.25
N ARG A 80 -28.04 29.12 -3.99
CA ARG A 80 -27.27 30.24 -3.42
C ARG A 80 -27.82 31.55 -3.97
N GLN A 81 -28.26 32.45 -3.08
CA GLN A 81 -28.76 33.80 -3.39
C GLN A 81 -29.58 33.82 -4.69
N ASP A 82 -30.69 33.08 -4.69
CA ASP A 82 -31.69 33.07 -5.76
C ASP A 82 -31.27 32.46 -7.12
N ARG A 83 -30.05 31.93 -7.23
CA ARG A 83 -29.60 31.17 -8.40
C ARG A 83 -29.41 29.69 -8.08
N ARG A 84 -29.90 28.82 -8.96
CA ARG A 84 -29.59 27.38 -8.94
C ARG A 84 -28.15 27.19 -9.42
N SER A 85 -27.32 26.63 -8.57
CA SER A 85 -25.95 26.25 -8.88
C SER A 85 -25.74 24.76 -8.62
N VAL A 86 -24.65 24.21 -9.13
CA VAL A 86 -24.28 22.82 -8.92
C VAL A 86 -22.94 22.79 -8.21
N ALA A 87 -22.86 22.03 -7.12
CA ALA A 87 -21.63 21.70 -6.44
C ALA A 87 -21.18 20.29 -6.82
N TYR A 88 -19.87 20.07 -6.78
CA TYR A 88 -19.22 18.83 -7.12
C TYR A 88 -18.53 18.26 -5.89
N HIS A 89 -18.60 16.95 -5.73
CA HIS A 89 -17.96 16.27 -4.61
C HIS A 89 -16.44 16.22 -4.81
N VAL A 90 -15.68 16.39 -3.73
CA VAL A 90 -14.22 16.39 -3.77
C VAL A 90 -13.59 15.10 -4.33
N SER A 91 -14.20 13.94 -4.08
CA SER A 91 -13.69 12.65 -4.56
C SER A 91 -13.74 12.50 -6.08
N ALA A 92 -14.59 13.29 -6.77
CA ALA A 92 -14.71 13.30 -8.22
C ALA A 92 -13.63 14.15 -8.91
N LEU A 93 -12.80 14.87 -8.15
CA LEU A 93 -11.73 15.68 -8.72
C LEU A 93 -10.66 14.81 -9.41
N PRO A 94 -9.97 15.36 -10.43
CA PRO A 94 -8.79 14.71 -11.00
C PRO A 94 -7.72 14.48 -9.93
N PRO A 95 -6.91 13.41 -10.01
CA PRO A 95 -5.94 13.06 -8.97
C PRO A 95 -5.05 14.23 -8.54
N ARG A 96 -4.42 14.92 -9.50
CA ARG A 96 -3.55 16.08 -9.20
C ARG A 96 -4.27 17.22 -8.49
N ALA A 97 -5.53 17.46 -8.83
CA ALA A 97 -6.32 18.52 -8.20
C ALA A 97 -6.72 18.13 -6.77
N PHE A 98 -7.05 16.85 -6.57
CA PHE A 98 -7.34 16.28 -5.26
C PHE A 98 -6.11 16.36 -4.34
N ASP A 99 -4.95 15.90 -4.81
CA ASP A 99 -3.71 15.90 -4.02
C ASP A 99 -3.30 17.33 -3.62
N ALA A 100 -3.40 18.28 -4.54
CA ALA A 100 -3.12 19.69 -4.25
C ALA A 100 -4.11 20.30 -3.25
N LEU A 101 -5.39 19.90 -3.30
CA LEU A 101 -6.38 20.32 -2.33
C LEU A 101 -6.06 19.77 -0.93
N ILE A 102 -5.69 18.48 -0.83
CA ILE A 102 -5.26 17.85 0.43
C ILE A 102 -4.02 18.56 0.99
N ALA A 103 -2.99 18.78 0.16
CA ALA A 103 -1.78 19.47 0.58
C ALA A 103 -2.08 20.86 1.17
N ARG A 104 -3.01 21.60 0.54
CA ARG A 104 -3.43 22.92 1.01
C ARG A 104 -4.29 22.88 2.28
N ILE A 105 -5.01 21.80 2.54
CA ILE A 105 -5.74 21.59 3.80
C ILE A 105 -4.77 21.30 4.95
N LEU A 106 -3.67 20.60 4.66
CA LEU A 106 -2.65 20.21 5.63
C LEU A 106 -1.54 21.25 5.82
N ASP A 107 -1.63 22.40 5.14
CA ASP A 107 -0.56 23.43 5.06
C ASP A 107 0.80 22.87 4.60
N LEU A 108 0.77 21.83 3.76
CA LEU A 108 1.96 21.26 3.15
C LEU A 108 2.47 22.17 2.01
N PRO A 109 3.79 22.22 1.77
CA PRO A 109 4.34 22.93 0.62
C PRO A 109 3.70 22.41 -0.68
N ALA A 110 3.49 23.32 -1.64
CA ALA A 110 2.84 22.97 -2.91
C ALA A 110 3.62 21.84 -3.61
N LEU A 111 2.89 20.82 -4.07
CA LEU A 111 3.47 19.62 -4.69
C LEU A 111 4.35 19.94 -5.92
N ASP A 112 4.04 21.04 -6.61
CA ASP A 112 4.78 21.49 -7.79
C ASP A 112 5.94 22.46 -7.46
N ALA A 113 6.03 22.96 -6.22
CA ALA A 113 7.03 23.96 -5.81
C ALA A 113 8.40 23.34 -5.45
N GLY A 114 8.45 22.02 -5.33
CA GLY A 114 9.69 21.29 -5.27
C GLY A 114 9.45 19.93 -5.86
N SER A 115 10.20 19.59 -6.92
CA SER A 115 10.75 18.24 -6.94
C SER A 115 11.27 18.03 -5.53
N PHE A 116 10.70 17.08 -4.79
CA PHE A 116 11.42 16.53 -3.66
C PHE A 116 12.72 16.07 -4.27
N ALA A 117 13.73 16.94 -4.23
CA ALA A 117 15.08 16.53 -4.33
C ALA A 117 15.14 15.52 -3.19
N ILE A 118 15.18 14.25 -3.56
CA ILE A 118 15.65 13.19 -2.69
C ILE A 118 17.17 13.45 -2.52
N ALA A 119 17.50 14.67 -2.11
CA ALA A 119 18.79 15.18 -1.78
C ALA A 119 18.85 14.92 -0.29
N ASP A 120 19.66 13.94 0.06
CA ASP A 120 19.89 13.42 1.40
C ASP A 120 18.87 12.37 1.88
N LEU A 121 18.42 11.48 1.00
CA LEU A 121 18.34 10.09 1.49
C LEU A 121 19.77 9.74 1.95
N PRO A 122 19.97 9.28 3.20
CA PRO A 122 21.27 8.73 3.57
C PRO A 122 21.61 7.70 2.50
N LYS A 123 22.72 7.95 1.79
CA LYS A 123 23.30 7.00 0.82
C LYS A 123 23.24 5.64 1.52
N PRO A 124 22.55 4.62 0.96
CA PRO A 124 22.37 3.35 1.66
C PRO A 124 23.73 2.95 2.18
N GLN A 125 23.87 2.96 3.51
CA GLN A 125 25.14 2.67 4.16
C GLN A 125 25.54 1.31 3.62
N GLY A 126 26.71 1.27 2.98
CA GLY A 126 27.14 0.14 2.17
C GLY A 126 26.97 -1.15 2.95
N VAL A 127 26.30 -2.10 2.31
CA VAL A 127 26.18 -3.51 2.71
C VAL A 127 25.69 -3.64 4.16
N ALA A 128 24.36 -3.75 4.32
CA ALA A 128 23.81 -4.37 5.51
C ALA A 128 24.65 -5.61 5.83
N GLU A 129 25.11 -5.74 7.07
CA GLU A 129 25.67 -7.00 7.58
C GLU A 129 24.79 -8.13 7.05
N PRO A 130 25.38 -9.21 6.48
CA PRO A 130 24.58 -10.30 5.95
C PRO A 130 23.64 -10.72 7.06
N VAL A 131 22.35 -10.42 6.88
CA VAL A 131 21.29 -10.93 7.75
C VAL A 131 21.60 -12.41 7.88
N PRO A 132 21.81 -12.95 9.10
CA PRO A 132 22.16 -14.34 9.24
C PRO A 132 21.11 -15.13 8.50
N ASP A 133 21.55 -15.80 7.43
CA ASP A 133 20.70 -16.50 6.48
C ASP A 133 19.82 -17.44 7.30
N ASN A 134 18.56 -17.06 7.53
CA ASN A 134 17.60 -17.85 8.30
C ASN A 134 17.00 -18.95 7.43
N THR A 135 17.72 -19.29 6.36
CA THR A 135 17.33 -20.27 5.37
C THR A 135 17.95 -21.59 5.78
N ALA A 136 17.12 -22.57 6.08
CA ALA A 136 17.60 -23.93 6.31
C ALA A 136 18.41 -24.39 5.09
N PRO A 137 19.62 -24.97 5.27
CA PRO A 137 20.44 -25.43 4.16
C PRO A 137 19.67 -26.38 3.22
N PRO A 138 20.00 -26.40 1.92
CA PRO A 138 19.24 -27.11 0.89
C PRO A 138 19.13 -28.63 1.14
N TRP A 139 19.99 -29.20 1.98
CA TRP A 139 19.96 -30.61 2.37
C TRP A 139 19.02 -30.95 3.54
N VAL A 140 18.59 -29.96 4.33
CA VAL A 140 17.78 -30.19 5.54
C VAL A 140 16.39 -30.75 5.20
N LEU A 141 15.71 -30.18 4.21
CA LEU A 141 14.37 -30.64 3.84
C LEU A 141 14.36 -32.06 3.22
N PRO A 142 15.29 -32.41 2.30
CA PRO A 142 15.48 -33.79 1.86
C PRO A 142 15.74 -34.75 3.02
N LEU A 143 16.62 -34.39 3.96
CA LEU A 143 16.91 -35.23 5.13
C LEU A 143 15.64 -35.49 5.97
N MET A 144 14.86 -34.46 6.26
CA MET A 144 13.60 -34.60 7.01
C MET A 144 12.57 -35.47 6.29
N ARG A 145 12.57 -35.45 4.95
CA ARG A 145 11.69 -36.29 4.13
C ARG A 145 12.10 -37.76 4.21
N ILE A 146 13.40 -38.05 4.10
CA ILE A 146 13.94 -39.42 4.23
C ILE A 146 13.69 -39.95 5.64
N LEU A 147 13.96 -39.14 6.67
CA LEU A 147 13.73 -39.50 8.08
C LEU A 147 12.27 -39.92 8.34
N ARG A 148 11.31 -39.21 7.73
CA ARG A 148 9.88 -39.45 7.89
C ARG A 148 9.36 -40.64 7.07
N ASN A 149 9.83 -40.81 5.84
CA ASN A 149 9.20 -41.72 4.88
C ASN A 149 9.97 -43.04 4.71
N GLU A 150 11.29 -43.01 4.81
CA GLU A 150 12.16 -44.12 4.38
C GLU A 150 12.95 -44.71 5.56
N ALA A 151 13.53 -43.86 6.39
CA ALA A 151 14.39 -44.28 7.49
C ALA A 151 13.65 -44.52 8.82
N HIS A 152 12.35 -44.22 8.88
CA HIS A 152 11.47 -44.47 10.03
C HIS A 152 12.04 -43.96 11.37
N GLY A 153 12.71 -42.79 11.34
CA GLY A 153 13.35 -42.18 12.50
C GLY A 153 14.83 -42.51 12.71
N ASP A 154 15.44 -43.40 11.92
CA ASP A 154 16.88 -43.66 11.98
C ASP A 154 17.67 -42.57 11.22
N LEU A 155 18.27 -41.66 11.98
CA LEU A 155 19.08 -40.57 11.43
C LEU A 155 20.32 -41.07 10.69
N SER A 156 20.92 -42.19 11.12
CA SER A 156 22.14 -42.73 10.49
C SER A 156 21.84 -43.30 9.12
N LEU A 157 20.70 -43.98 8.99
CA LEU A 157 20.21 -44.47 7.71
C LEU A 157 19.82 -43.30 6.80
N ALA A 158 19.08 -42.31 7.32
CA ALA A 158 18.67 -41.13 6.54
C ALA A 158 19.87 -40.32 6.01
N TRP A 159 20.93 -40.19 6.81
CA TRP A 159 22.14 -39.48 6.42
C TRP A 159 22.90 -40.19 5.30
N ARG A 160 22.93 -41.53 5.30
CA ARG A 160 23.59 -42.32 4.25
C ARG A 160 22.85 -42.27 2.92
N THR A 161 21.53 -42.18 2.95
CA THR A 161 20.68 -42.11 1.75
C THR A 161 20.59 -40.69 1.19
N LEU A 162 20.87 -39.67 2.00
CA LEU A 162 20.75 -38.25 1.63
C LEU A 162 21.42 -37.86 0.29
N PRO A 163 22.65 -38.30 -0.06
CA PRO A 163 23.31 -37.92 -1.31
C PRO A 163 22.51 -38.26 -2.58
N ASP A 164 21.73 -39.35 -2.54
CA ASP A 164 20.94 -39.82 -3.69
C ASP A 164 19.72 -38.93 -3.97
N HIS A 165 19.33 -38.08 -3.01
CA HIS A 165 18.16 -37.20 -3.09
C HIS A 165 18.53 -35.72 -3.28
N LEU A 166 19.81 -35.39 -3.44
CA LEU A 166 20.29 -34.01 -3.63
C LEU A 166 20.52 -33.66 -5.09
N ALA A 167 20.31 -32.39 -5.42
CA ALA A 167 20.65 -31.86 -6.74
C ALA A 167 22.18 -31.85 -6.94
N PRO A 168 22.66 -32.06 -8.19
CA PRO A 168 24.08 -32.04 -8.48
C PRO A 168 24.71 -30.68 -8.10
N GLY A 169 25.82 -30.72 -7.36
CA GLY A 169 26.53 -29.54 -6.87
C GLY A 169 26.11 -29.04 -5.47
N THR A 170 25.20 -29.75 -4.78
CA THR A 170 24.85 -29.44 -3.39
C THR A 170 26.01 -29.82 -2.45
N VAL A 171 26.53 -28.85 -1.69
CA VAL A 171 27.57 -29.11 -0.69
C VAL A 171 26.93 -29.77 0.54
N LEU A 172 27.36 -31.00 0.83
CA LEU A 172 27.03 -31.72 2.05
C LEU A 172 28.03 -31.32 3.15
N PRO A 173 27.56 -30.87 4.33
CA PRO A 173 28.44 -30.63 5.46
C PRO A 173 28.91 -31.96 6.07
N ASP A 174 29.97 -31.89 6.89
CA ASP A 174 30.37 -33.03 7.72
C ASP A 174 29.29 -33.37 8.77
N VAL A 175 29.29 -34.60 9.27
CA VAL A 175 28.36 -35.11 10.29
C VAL A 175 28.31 -34.20 11.52
N HIS A 176 29.47 -33.72 11.99
CA HIS A 176 29.53 -32.82 13.14
C HIS A 176 28.95 -31.43 12.84
N GLU A 177 29.11 -30.95 11.61
CA GLU A 177 28.56 -29.67 11.18
C GLU A 177 27.04 -29.75 10.96
N ALA A 178 26.57 -30.85 10.38
CA ALA A 178 25.15 -31.14 10.24
C ALA A 178 24.42 -31.18 11.58
N ALA A 179 24.99 -31.85 12.58
CA ALA A 179 24.42 -31.92 13.93
C ALA A 179 24.27 -30.53 14.56
N ARG A 180 25.29 -29.66 14.42
CA ARG A 180 25.21 -28.27 14.91
C ARG A 180 24.11 -27.47 14.23
N ILE A 181 23.93 -27.66 12.93
CA ILE A 181 22.88 -26.99 12.15
C ILE A 181 21.49 -27.47 12.58
N LEU A 182 21.30 -28.78 12.76
CA LEU A 182 20.02 -29.35 13.21
C LEU A 182 19.63 -28.88 14.61
N LEU A 183 20.59 -28.80 15.54
CA LEU A 183 20.38 -28.24 16.89
C LEU A 183 20.01 -26.76 16.83
N ARG A 184 20.69 -25.97 15.99
CA ARG A 184 20.37 -24.54 15.79
C ARG A 184 18.97 -24.33 15.23
N LEU A 185 18.48 -25.25 14.41
CA LEU A 185 17.13 -25.22 13.83
C LEU A 185 16.05 -25.84 14.75
N GLY A 186 16.42 -26.40 15.91
CA GLY A 186 15.49 -27.03 16.84
C GLY A 186 14.90 -28.36 16.33
N LEU A 187 15.64 -29.09 15.49
CA LEU A 187 15.19 -30.32 14.82
C LEU A 187 15.75 -31.60 15.46
N ALA A 188 16.67 -31.50 16.42
CA ALA A 188 17.34 -32.60 17.11
C ALA A 188 17.36 -32.36 18.63
#